data_AF-A0A1M7CN49-F1
#
_entry.id   AF-A0A1M7CN49-F1
#
_cell.length_a   1.000
_cell.length_b   1.000
_cell.length_c   1.000
_cell.angle_alpha   90.00
_cell.angle_beta   90.00
_cell.angle_gamma   90.00
#
_symmetry.space_group_name_H-M   'P 1'
#
loop_
_entity.id
_entity.type
_entity.pdbx_description
1 polymer ?
#
loop_
_entity_poly.entity_id
_entity_poly.type
_entity_poly.pdbx_seq_one_letter_code
_entity_poly.pdbx_strand_id
1 'polypeptide(L)'
;MKAATTRKKPVTKRRKATAKSGSYNRVKEFEGRQYTGVQVGRGHHWHYDQGDWKETKITPDLWEISYKVMKRRTGKAPEGSGVPVGTAYHWYILAHQSAVKENANDYMTTMTGLKFKIAHKRADKAKWSTSGATQRKHLIAFLKQFIAQLESSVIPLQLEVKGVKYKGEAVPIADTCTKGVCYQAEVMLNDESLGIIRCAKSGWKMDLVKDQQLIDAIGNEIMLWFE
;
A
#
# COMPACT_ATOMS: atom_id res chain seq x y z
N MET A 1 -14.88 0.55 70.05
CA MET A 1 -14.16 -0.15 68.97
C MET A 1 -13.75 0.87 67.92
N LYS A 2 -12.44 1.04 67.69
CA LYS A 2 -11.88 2.04 66.77
C LYS A 2 -12.00 1.53 65.32
N ALA A 3 -12.65 2.29 64.45
CA ALA A 3 -12.72 2.00 63.03
C ALA A 3 -11.36 2.25 62.36
N ALA A 4 -10.84 1.23 61.68
CA ALA A 4 -9.55 1.27 61.00
C ALA A 4 -9.66 1.93 59.61
N THR A 5 -8.91 3.00 59.43
CA THR A 5 -8.77 3.78 58.20
C THR A 5 -7.96 3.03 57.15
N THR A 6 -8.57 2.65 56.02
CA THR A 6 -7.84 2.20 54.82
C THR A 6 -7.68 3.35 53.83
N ARG A 7 -6.45 3.88 53.72
CA ARG A 7 -6.03 4.88 52.73
C ARG A 7 -6.13 4.31 51.30
N LYS A 8 -7.01 4.87 50.47
CA LYS A 8 -6.96 4.68 49.00
C LYS A 8 -5.85 5.57 48.41
N LYS A 9 -4.86 4.95 47.76
CA LYS A 9 -3.84 5.64 46.95
C LYS A 9 -4.50 6.33 45.74
N PRO A 10 -4.10 7.56 45.36
CA PRO A 10 -4.67 8.22 44.21
C PRO A 10 -4.18 7.56 42.91
N VAL A 11 -5.12 7.14 42.07
CA VAL A 11 -4.83 6.64 40.72
C VAL A 11 -4.37 7.82 39.87
N THR A 12 -3.08 7.87 39.56
CA THR A 12 -2.49 8.81 38.61
C THR A 12 -3.10 8.58 37.23
N LYS A 13 -4.04 9.45 36.82
CA LYS A 13 -4.51 9.55 35.44
C LYS A 13 -3.30 9.81 34.54
N ARG A 14 -2.84 8.79 33.81
CA ARG A 14 -1.95 8.95 32.66
C ARG A 14 -2.63 9.93 31.69
N ARG A 15 -2.13 11.18 31.62
CA ARG A 15 -2.48 12.13 30.56
C ARG A 15 -2.20 11.42 29.23
N LYS A 16 -3.24 11.12 28.46
CA LYS A 16 -3.09 10.83 27.04
C LYS A 16 -2.35 12.02 26.45
N ALA A 17 -1.13 11.79 25.97
CA ALA A 17 -0.41 12.77 25.17
C ALA A 17 -1.28 13.09 23.96
N THR A 18 -1.86 14.29 23.96
CA THR A 18 -2.56 14.86 22.81
C THR A 18 -1.53 14.99 21.69
N ALA A 19 -1.57 14.06 20.74
CA ALA A 19 -0.86 14.22 19.48
C ALA A 19 -1.30 15.56 18.87
N LYS A 20 -0.37 16.52 18.79
CA LYS A 20 -0.64 17.85 18.23
C LYS A 20 -1.22 17.68 16.82
N SER A 21 -2.48 18.09 16.65
CA SER A 21 -3.28 18.01 15.41
C SER A 21 -2.55 18.56 14.17
N GLY A 22 -1.60 19.48 14.34
CA GLY A 22 -0.76 20.02 13.27
C GLY A 22 0.45 19.18 12.85
N SER A 23 0.65 17.95 13.34
CA SER A 23 1.77 17.08 12.94
C SER A 23 1.52 16.39 11.58
N TYR A 24 0.27 16.01 11.30
CA TYR A 24 -0.06 15.17 10.15
C TYR A 24 0.11 15.87 8.80
N ASN A 25 -0.23 17.16 8.74
CA ASN A 25 -0.15 17.96 7.50
C ASN A 25 1.23 18.60 7.26
N ARG A 26 2.22 18.33 8.12
CA ARG A 26 3.59 18.83 7.90
C ARG A 26 4.20 18.20 6.66
N VAL A 27 5.03 19.00 6.00
CA VAL A 27 6.00 18.52 5.00
C VAL A 27 6.93 17.53 5.70
N LYS A 28 7.13 16.39 5.05
CA LYS A 28 7.99 15.28 5.47
C LYS A 28 9.06 15.08 4.41
N GLU A 29 10.13 14.37 4.76
CA GLU A 29 11.21 14.04 3.84
C GLU A 29 11.38 12.52 3.75
N PHE A 30 11.67 12.01 2.55
CA PHE A 30 12.05 10.63 2.29
C PHE A 30 13.06 10.62 1.15
N GLU A 31 14.27 10.10 1.40
CA GLU A 31 15.38 10.03 0.43
C GLU A 31 15.63 11.36 -0.30
N GLY A 32 15.67 12.47 0.46
CA GLY A 32 15.90 13.82 -0.07
C GLY A 32 14.69 14.46 -0.77
N ARG A 33 13.54 13.78 -0.85
CA ARG A 33 12.30 14.30 -1.46
C ARG A 33 11.29 14.74 -0.41
N GLN A 34 10.79 15.98 -0.55
CA GLN A 34 9.73 16.50 0.33
C GLN A 34 8.34 16.02 -0.12
N TYR A 35 7.50 15.61 0.84
CA TYR A 35 6.13 15.15 0.59
C TYR A 35 5.15 15.52 1.72
N THR A 36 3.84 15.40 1.46
CA THR A 36 2.76 15.64 2.44
C THR A 36 1.78 14.46 2.47
N GLY A 37 1.00 14.32 3.55
CA GLY A 37 0.05 13.22 3.73
C GLY A 37 0.55 12.13 4.67
N VAL A 38 0.11 10.89 4.46
CA VAL A 38 0.49 9.72 5.29
C VAL A 38 2.00 9.47 5.19
N GLN A 39 2.63 9.15 6.32
CA GLN A 39 4.05 8.81 6.38
C GLN A 39 4.35 7.53 5.60
N VAL A 40 5.48 7.47 4.90
CA VAL A 40 5.98 6.26 4.23
C VAL A 40 5.99 5.08 5.21
N GLY A 41 5.50 3.91 4.76
CA GLY A 41 5.33 2.70 5.57
C GLY A 41 4.04 2.64 6.40
N ARG A 42 3.21 3.69 6.43
CA ARG A 42 1.88 3.65 7.03
C ARG A 42 0.78 3.51 5.97
N GLY A 43 -0.33 2.88 6.35
CA GLY A 43 -1.47 2.64 5.46
C GLY A 43 -2.72 3.44 5.83
N HIS A 44 -3.67 3.45 4.91
CA HIS A 44 -5.07 3.76 5.19
C HIS A 44 -5.91 2.53 4.92
N HIS A 45 -6.91 2.29 5.77
CA HIS A 45 -7.96 1.32 5.52
C HIS A 45 -9.26 2.04 5.18
N TRP A 46 -9.91 1.61 4.11
CA TRP A 46 -11.16 2.16 3.60
C TRP A 46 -12.15 1.03 3.38
N HIS A 47 -13.40 1.25 3.75
CA HIS A 47 -14.51 0.43 3.26
C HIS A 47 -15.16 1.19 2.10
N TYR A 48 -15.25 0.51 0.97
CA TYR A 48 -16.06 0.97 -0.15
C TYR A 48 -17.49 0.49 0.08
N ASP A 49 -18.46 1.31 -0.28
CA ASP A 49 -19.84 0.83 -0.40
C ASP A 49 -19.93 -0.22 -1.53
N GLN A 50 -21.13 -0.72 -1.80
CA GLN A 50 -21.39 -1.43 -3.05
C GLN A 50 -21.05 -0.51 -4.21
N GLY A 51 -19.98 -0.84 -4.94
CA GLY A 51 -19.53 -0.10 -6.11
C GLY A 51 -20.12 -0.64 -7.39
N ASP A 52 -20.20 0.22 -8.40
CA ASP A 52 -20.61 -0.17 -9.75
C ASP A 52 -19.35 -0.47 -10.57
N TRP A 53 -19.14 -1.76 -10.90
CA TRP A 53 -18.07 -2.23 -11.78
C TRP A 53 -18.66 -2.48 -13.16
N LYS A 54 -18.12 -1.82 -14.17
CA LYS A 54 -18.51 -2.01 -15.56
C LYS A 54 -17.29 -2.27 -16.40
N GLU A 55 -17.41 -3.24 -17.29
CA GLU A 55 -16.39 -3.57 -18.25
C GLU A 55 -16.97 -3.72 -19.65
N THR A 56 -16.20 -3.27 -20.62
CA THR A 56 -16.56 -3.36 -22.04
C THR A 56 -15.40 -3.98 -22.78
N LYS A 57 -15.63 -5.09 -23.46
CA LYS A 57 -14.61 -5.71 -24.30
C LYS A 57 -14.30 -4.82 -25.50
N ILE A 58 -13.05 -4.38 -25.63
CA ILE A 58 -12.58 -3.56 -26.75
C ILE A 58 -11.96 -4.47 -27.83
N THR A 59 -11.09 -5.39 -27.43
CA THR A 59 -10.46 -6.39 -28.31
C THR A 59 -10.47 -7.76 -27.61
N PRO A 60 -10.05 -8.87 -28.26
CA PRO A 60 -10.04 -10.20 -27.64
C PRO A 60 -9.42 -10.24 -26.23
N ASP A 61 -8.33 -9.50 -26.04
CA ASP A 61 -7.54 -9.48 -24.79
C ASP A 61 -7.51 -8.10 -24.10
N LEU A 62 -8.29 -7.12 -24.59
CA LEU A 62 -8.36 -5.78 -24.02
C LEU A 62 -9.80 -5.42 -23.63
N TRP A 63 -9.96 -5.01 -22.38
CA TRP A 63 -11.22 -4.54 -21.83
C TRP A 63 -11.04 -3.13 -21.28
N GLU A 64 -12.00 -2.26 -21.55
CA GLU A 64 -12.18 -1.04 -20.76
C GLU A 64 -12.85 -1.42 -19.44
N ILE A 65 -12.39 -0.83 -18.34
CA ILE A 65 -13.01 -0.97 -17.03
C ILE A 65 -13.35 0.40 -16.46
N SER A 66 -14.47 0.48 -15.76
CA SER A 66 -14.83 1.63 -14.93
C SER A 66 -15.38 1.17 -13.59
N TYR A 67 -14.94 1.81 -12.52
CA TYR A 67 -15.39 1.50 -11.16
C TYR A 67 -15.70 2.80 -10.42
N LYS A 68 -16.94 2.93 -9.93
CA LYS A 68 -17.40 4.12 -9.20
C LYS A 68 -18.08 3.73 -7.90
N VAL A 69 -17.62 4.34 -6.81
CA VAL A 69 -18.15 4.07 -5.47
C VAL A 69 -17.80 5.20 -4.50
N MET A 70 -18.62 5.37 -3.46
CA MET A 70 -18.29 6.20 -2.32
C MET A 70 -17.39 5.44 -1.33
N LYS A 71 -16.28 6.05 -0.92
CA LYS A 71 -15.35 5.45 0.06
C LYS A 71 -15.47 6.13 1.42
N ARG A 72 -15.41 5.35 2.50
CA ARG A 72 -15.47 5.84 3.89
C ARG A 72 -14.25 5.40 4.68
N ARG A 73 -13.74 6.30 5.53
CA ARG A 73 -12.66 5.95 6.48
C ARG A 73 -13.23 4.95 7.48
N THR A 74 -12.45 3.91 7.82
CA THR A 74 -12.81 3.01 8.92
C THR A 74 -12.88 3.72 10.28
N GLY A 75 -12.14 4.82 10.47
CA GLY A 75 -12.17 5.65 11.68
C GLY A 75 -12.32 7.15 11.38
N LYS A 76 -12.84 7.91 12.35
CA LYS A 76 -12.96 9.37 12.23
C LYS A 76 -11.56 10.00 12.09
N ALA A 77 -11.45 10.95 11.16
CA ALA A 77 -10.23 11.75 11.03
C ALA A 77 -10.07 12.63 12.29
N PRO A 78 -8.86 12.77 12.84
CA PRO A 78 -8.59 13.76 13.87
C PRO A 78 -9.01 15.16 13.42
N GLU A 79 -9.45 15.99 14.37
CA GLU A 79 -9.81 17.37 14.10
C GLU A 79 -8.63 18.16 13.49
N GLY A 80 -8.91 18.94 12.46
CA GLY A 80 -7.89 19.68 11.70
C GLY A 80 -7.00 18.82 10.78
N SER A 81 -7.27 17.52 10.64
CA SER A 81 -6.51 16.62 9.77
C SER A 81 -7.20 16.35 8.44
N GLY A 82 -6.41 15.93 7.44
CA GLY A 82 -6.90 15.67 6.09
C GLY A 82 -6.82 16.90 5.20
N VAL A 83 -7.31 16.75 3.97
CA VAL A 83 -7.34 17.82 2.98
C VAL A 83 -8.71 18.49 2.93
N PRO A 84 -8.78 19.77 2.53
CA PRO A 84 -10.05 20.49 2.45
C PRO A 84 -11.07 19.80 1.53
N VAL A 85 -12.35 19.95 1.86
CA VAL A 85 -13.48 19.48 1.03
C VAL A 85 -13.37 20.11 -0.37
N GLY A 86 -13.63 19.32 -1.41
CA GLY A 86 -13.45 19.74 -2.81
C GLY A 86 -12.05 19.47 -3.38
N THR A 87 -11.08 19.05 -2.55
CA THR A 87 -9.77 18.58 -3.05
C THR A 87 -9.96 17.31 -3.87
N ALA A 88 -9.40 17.30 -5.08
CA ALA A 88 -9.42 16.15 -5.97
C ALA A 88 -8.00 15.61 -6.19
N TYR A 89 -7.91 14.32 -6.50
CA TYR A 89 -6.65 13.66 -6.81
C TYR A 89 -6.76 12.88 -8.10
N HIS A 90 -5.69 12.93 -8.89
CA HIS A 90 -5.50 12.08 -10.04
C HIS A 90 -4.44 11.04 -9.69
N TRP A 91 -4.86 9.80 -9.57
CA TRP A 91 -4.01 8.65 -9.30
C TRP A 91 -3.97 7.75 -10.52
N TYR A 92 -2.77 7.27 -10.85
CA TYR A 92 -2.61 6.14 -11.75
C TYR A 92 -2.45 4.87 -10.92
N ILE A 93 -3.15 3.80 -11.28
CA ILE A 93 -3.06 2.51 -10.60
C ILE A 93 -2.49 1.52 -11.62
N LEU A 94 -1.41 0.86 -11.25
CA LEU A 94 -0.84 -0.26 -11.99
C LEU A 94 -1.00 -1.47 -11.08
N ALA A 95 -1.85 -2.41 -11.47
CA ALA A 95 -2.22 -3.52 -10.60
C ALA A 95 -2.56 -4.76 -11.42
N HIS A 96 -2.30 -5.91 -10.80
CA HIS A 96 -2.85 -7.18 -11.20
C HIS A 96 -4.24 -7.32 -10.58
N GLN A 97 -5.17 -7.84 -11.36
CA GLN A 97 -6.46 -8.30 -10.87
C GLN A 97 -6.52 -9.82 -11.06
N SER A 98 -6.95 -10.54 -10.03
CA SER A 98 -7.35 -11.93 -10.14
C SER A 98 -8.84 -12.05 -9.80
N ALA A 99 -9.52 -12.97 -10.49
CA ALA A 99 -10.91 -13.30 -10.24
C ALA A 99 -11.04 -14.82 -10.16
N VAL A 100 -11.41 -15.33 -9.00
CA VAL A 100 -11.62 -16.76 -8.77
C VAL A 100 -13.12 -17.02 -8.68
N LYS A 101 -13.63 -17.94 -9.48
CA LYS A 101 -15.04 -18.34 -9.41
C LYS A 101 -15.25 -19.19 -8.16
N GLU A 102 -16.06 -18.70 -7.22
CA GLU A 102 -16.34 -19.39 -5.97
C GLU A 102 -17.56 -20.32 -6.11
N ASN A 103 -18.56 -19.90 -6.88
CA ASN A 103 -19.73 -20.71 -7.20
C ASN A 103 -20.36 -20.23 -8.52
N ALA A 104 -21.59 -20.65 -8.82
CA ALA A 104 -22.29 -20.32 -10.07
C ALA A 104 -22.31 -18.81 -10.37
N ASN A 105 -22.47 -17.96 -9.34
CA ASN A 105 -22.76 -16.53 -9.48
C ASN A 105 -21.74 -15.63 -8.77
N ASP A 106 -20.88 -16.17 -7.92
CA ASP A 106 -19.93 -15.39 -7.15
C ASP A 106 -18.49 -15.59 -7.62
N TYR A 107 -17.78 -14.47 -7.75
CA TYR A 107 -16.36 -14.42 -8.05
C TYR A 107 -15.66 -13.58 -6.98
N MET A 108 -14.58 -14.11 -6.40
CA MET A 108 -13.69 -13.36 -5.53
C MET A 108 -12.71 -12.56 -6.39
N THR A 109 -12.85 -11.23 -6.39
CA THR A 109 -11.94 -10.33 -7.10
C THR A 109 -10.91 -9.75 -6.15
N THR A 110 -9.63 -10.01 -6.43
CA THR A 110 -8.50 -9.39 -5.71
C THR A 110 -7.74 -8.47 -6.64
N MET A 111 -7.28 -7.33 -6.14
CA MET A 111 -6.43 -6.40 -6.89
C MET A 111 -5.24 -5.96 -6.04
N THR A 112 -4.03 -6.18 -6.56
CA THR A 112 -2.76 -5.81 -5.91
C THR A 112 -1.86 -5.08 -6.87
N GLY A 113 -1.15 -4.08 -6.35
CA GLY A 113 -0.18 -3.35 -7.15
C GLY A 113 0.16 -2.00 -6.56
N LEU A 114 0.59 -1.10 -7.44
CA LEU A 114 1.12 0.20 -7.10
C LEU A 114 0.15 1.31 -7.49
N LYS A 115 0.17 2.37 -6.69
CA LYS A 115 -0.65 3.56 -6.91
C LYS A 115 0.20 4.82 -6.87
N PHE A 116 0.28 5.50 -8.01
CA PHE A 116 1.13 6.66 -8.20
C PHE A 116 0.32 7.96 -8.27
N LYS A 117 0.77 9.01 -7.56
CA LYS A 117 0.12 10.32 -7.57
C LYS A 117 0.58 11.12 -8.79
N ILE A 118 -0.28 11.28 -9.78
CA ILE A 118 0.04 12.07 -10.98
C ILE A 118 -0.12 13.57 -10.72
N ALA A 119 -1.26 13.95 -10.13
CA ALA A 119 -1.58 15.33 -9.83
C ALA A 119 -2.60 15.45 -8.69
N HIS A 120 -2.77 16.67 -8.19
CA HIS A 120 -3.88 17.02 -7.30
C HIS A 120 -4.50 18.35 -7.71
N LYS A 121 -5.77 18.55 -7.36
CA LYS A 121 -6.46 19.83 -7.51
C LYS A 121 -6.83 20.32 -6.12
N ARG A 122 -6.35 21.51 -5.74
CA ARG A 122 -6.70 22.11 -4.45
C ARG A 122 -8.16 22.57 -4.49
N ALA A 123 -8.82 22.55 -3.33
CA ALA A 123 -10.23 22.92 -3.22
C ALA A 123 -10.53 24.35 -3.71
N ASP A 124 -9.62 25.28 -3.46
CA ASP A 124 -9.74 26.70 -3.82
C ASP A 124 -9.21 27.02 -5.24
N LYS A 125 -8.80 26.01 -6.01
CA LYS A 125 -8.19 26.21 -7.34
C LYS A 125 -8.97 25.47 -8.43
N ALA A 126 -9.18 26.16 -9.55
CA ALA A 126 -9.81 25.58 -10.72
C ALA A 126 -8.87 24.64 -11.50
N LYS A 127 -7.54 24.84 -11.41
CA LYS A 127 -6.53 24.12 -12.19
C LYS A 127 -5.86 23.01 -11.37
N TRP A 128 -5.53 21.90 -12.05
CA TRP A 128 -4.67 20.85 -11.51
C TRP A 128 -3.27 21.38 -11.17
N SER A 129 -2.58 20.72 -10.24
CA SER A 129 -1.23 21.07 -9.80
C SER A 129 -0.18 21.02 -10.90
N THR A 130 -0.48 20.37 -12.03
CA THR A 130 0.38 20.33 -13.22
C THR A 130 -0.46 20.12 -14.48
N SER A 131 0.03 20.58 -15.63
CA SER A 131 -0.68 20.51 -16.92
C SER A 131 -0.82 19.07 -17.42
N GLY A 132 -1.80 18.79 -18.27
CA GLY A 132 -2.00 17.43 -18.81
C GLY A 132 -0.77 16.88 -19.56
N ALA A 133 -0.06 17.72 -20.30
CA ALA A 133 1.18 17.32 -20.98
C ALA A 133 2.28 16.90 -19.97
N THR A 134 2.42 17.63 -18.86
CA THR A 134 3.38 17.28 -17.81
C THR A 134 2.94 16.05 -17.02
N GLN A 135 1.64 15.88 -16.76
CA GLN A 135 1.08 14.65 -16.17
C GLN A 135 1.47 13.42 -17.00
N ARG A 136 1.34 13.50 -18.33
CA ARG A 136 1.76 12.43 -19.25
C ARG A 136 3.26 12.16 -19.19
N LYS A 137 4.10 13.20 -19.16
CA LYS A 137 5.56 13.04 -19.02
C LYS A 137 5.95 12.32 -17.72
N HIS A 138 5.31 12.68 -16.60
CA HIS A 138 5.54 11.99 -15.32
C HIS A 138 5.11 10.53 -15.37
N LEU A 139 3.96 10.23 -15.99
CA LEU A 139 3.50 8.85 -16.17
C LEU A 139 4.49 8.04 -17.01
N ILE A 140 4.95 8.58 -18.14
CA ILE A 140 5.94 7.90 -19.00
C ILE A 140 7.23 7.63 -18.23
N ALA A 141 7.73 8.59 -17.45
CA ALA A 141 8.94 8.39 -16.65
C ALA A 141 8.76 7.26 -15.62
N PHE A 142 7.63 7.25 -14.91
CA PHE A 142 7.28 6.17 -13.98
C PHE A 142 7.20 4.81 -14.68
N LEU A 143 6.50 4.72 -15.81
CA LEU A 143 6.35 3.47 -16.55
C LEU A 143 7.69 2.97 -17.10
N LYS A 144 8.57 3.85 -17.58
CA LYS A 144 9.92 3.47 -18.02
C LYS A 144 10.78 2.95 -16.87
N GLN A 145 10.70 3.58 -15.69
CA GLN A 145 11.39 3.08 -14.50
C GLN A 145 10.85 1.71 -14.10
N PHE A 146 9.53 1.52 -14.16
CA PHE A 146 8.92 0.23 -13.86
C PHE A 146 9.31 -0.86 -14.87
N ILE A 147 9.34 -0.55 -16.17
CA ILE A 147 9.86 -1.45 -17.20
C ILE A 147 11.30 -1.84 -16.90
N ALA A 148 12.17 -0.86 -16.64
CA ALA A 148 13.57 -1.14 -16.30
C ALA A 148 13.70 -2.02 -15.05
N GLN A 149 12.79 -1.88 -14.07
CA GLN A 149 12.74 -2.73 -12.89
C GLN A 149 12.30 -4.16 -13.23
N LEU A 150 11.28 -4.33 -14.08
CA LEU A 150 10.84 -5.64 -14.57
C LEU A 150 11.91 -6.34 -15.43
N GLU A 151 12.68 -5.57 -16.20
CA GLU A 151 13.79 -6.05 -17.02
C GLU A 151 15.07 -6.30 -16.21
N SER A 152 15.15 -5.78 -14.98
CA SER A 152 16.31 -5.97 -14.10
C SER A 152 16.32 -7.37 -13.46
N SER A 153 17.41 -7.71 -12.77
CA SER A 153 17.53 -8.99 -12.08
C SER A 153 16.45 -9.15 -11.00
N VAL A 154 15.46 -9.99 -11.30
CA VAL A 154 14.54 -10.55 -10.32
C VAL A 154 15.30 -11.39 -9.30
N ILE A 155 14.83 -11.42 -8.07
CA ILE A 155 15.39 -12.28 -7.03
C ILE A 155 14.76 -13.66 -7.20
N PRO A 156 15.50 -14.70 -7.61
CA PRO A 156 14.95 -16.04 -7.70
C PRO A 156 14.61 -16.55 -6.30
N LEU A 157 13.41 -17.10 -6.13
CA LEU A 157 12.95 -17.69 -4.88
C LEU A 157 12.80 -19.20 -5.04
N GLN A 158 13.45 -19.95 -4.14
CA GLN A 158 13.26 -21.39 -4.01
C GLN A 158 13.26 -21.74 -2.52
N LEU A 159 12.10 -22.14 -2.00
CA LEU A 159 11.92 -22.40 -0.58
C LEU A 159 10.94 -23.53 -0.35
N GLU A 160 11.12 -24.25 0.77
CA GLU A 160 10.21 -25.30 1.21
C GLU A 160 9.63 -24.93 2.57
N VAL A 161 8.31 -24.85 2.65
CA VAL A 161 7.59 -24.50 3.88
C VAL A 161 6.51 -25.53 4.11
N LYS A 162 6.56 -26.20 5.28
CA LYS A 162 5.60 -27.25 5.67
C LYS A 162 5.50 -28.39 4.64
N GLY A 163 6.62 -28.77 4.02
CA GLY A 163 6.68 -29.83 3.00
C GLY A 163 6.17 -29.40 1.60
N VAL A 164 5.77 -28.14 1.44
CA VAL A 164 5.38 -27.57 0.13
C VAL A 164 6.55 -26.82 -0.45
N LYS A 165 6.94 -27.18 -1.68
CA LYS A 165 8.00 -26.49 -2.42
C LYS A 165 7.40 -25.33 -3.20
N TYR A 166 8.03 -24.18 -3.07
CA TYR A 166 7.70 -22.97 -3.79
C TYR A 166 8.88 -22.58 -4.67
N LYS A 167 8.57 -22.23 -5.92
CA LYS A 167 9.54 -21.68 -6.86
C LYS A 167 8.95 -20.44 -7.50
N GLY A 168 9.73 -19.40 -7.63
CA GLY A 168 9.30 -18.20 -8.33
C GLY A 168 10.31 -17.09 -8.18
N GLU A 169 9.83 -15.88 -7.98
CA GLU A 169 10.65 -14.69 -8.01
C GLU A 169 10.08 -13.56 -7.16
N ALA A 170 10.98 -12.67 -6.74
CA ALA A 170 10.65 -11.40 -6.13
C ALA A 170 11.20 -10.26 -6.97
N VAL A 171 10.34 -9.35 -7.40
CA VAL A 171 10.72 -8.13 -8.11
C VAL A 171 10.91 -7.00 -7.08
N PRO A 172 12.14 -6.50 -6.86
CA PRO A 172 12.39 -5.49 -5.84
C PRO A 172 11.75 -4.15 -6.19
N ILE A 173 11.07 -3.50 -5.26
CA ILE A 173 10.52 -2.15 -5.48
C ILE A 173 11.64 -1.13 -5.33
N ALA A 174 12.20 -0.69 -6.47
CA ALA A 174 13.41 0.13 -6.53
C ALA A 174 13.38 1.38 -5.63
N ASP A 175 12.23 2.06 -5.58
CA ASP A 175 12.00 3.26 -4.74
C ASP A 175 12.04 2.98 -3.22
N THR A 176 12.21 1.72 -2.82
CA THR A 176 12.31 1.30 -1.41
C THR A 176 13.69 0.73 -1.08
N CYS A 177 14.60 0.73 -2.04
CA CYS A 177 15.94 0.20 -1.86
C CYS A 177 16.87 1.27 -1.28
N THR A 178 17.52 0.96 -0.17
CA THR A 178 18.48 1.86 0.47
C THR A 178 19.83 1.17 0.54
N LYS A 179 20.87 1.82 -0.02
CA LYS A 179 22.24 1.28 -0.11
C LYS A 179 22.33 -0.10 -0.79
N GLY A 180 21.55 -0.31 -1.85
CA GLY A 180 21.56 -1.56 -2.62
C GLY A 180 20.71 -2.68 -2.02
N VAL A 181 20.13 -2.51 -0.83
CA VAL A 181 19.23 -3.50 -0.20
C VAL A 181 17.78 -3.05 -0.35
N CYS A 182 16.93 -3.93 -0.86
CA CYS A 182 15.51 -3.64 -1.08
C CYS A 182 14.63 -4.26 0.00
N TYR A 183 13.88 -3.42 0.72
CA TYR A 183 13.04 -3.86 1.85
C TYR A 183 11.59 -4.15 1.46
N GLN A 184 11.24 -3.97 0.19
CA GLN A 184 9.95 -4.37 -0.37
C GLN A 184 10.15 -5.00 -1.74
N ALA A 185 9.37 -6.04 -2.01
CA ALA A 185 9.35 -6.71 -3.30
C ALA A 185 7.94 -7.19 -3.62
N GLU A 186 7.60 -7.22 -4.90
CA GLU A 186 6.44 -7.96 -5.38
C GLU A 186 6.82 -9.43 -5.55
N VAL A 187 6.03 -10.33 -4.96
CA VAL A 187 6.37 -11.76 -4.88
C VAL A 187 5.43 -12.56 -5.76
N MET A 188 6.02 -13.42 -6.59
CA MET A 188 5.32 -14.43 -7.36
C MET A 188 5.90 -15.81 -7.01
N LEU A 189 5.05 -16.75 -6.61
CA LEU A 189 5.44 -18.13 -6.34
C LEU A 189 4.48 -19.07 -7.05
N ASN A 190 5.02 -20.08 -7.73
CA ASN A 190 4.27 -21.07 -8.50
C ASN A 190 3.28 -20.42 -9.47
N ASP A 191 3.74 -19.39 -10.20
CA ASP A 191 2.98 -18.59 -11.17
C ASP A 191 1.82 -17.77 -10.57
N GLU A 192 1.73 -17.68 -9.24
CA GLU A 192 0.72 -16.88 -8.54
C GLU A 192 1.33 -15.63 -7.89
N SER A 193 0.72 -14.48 -8.13
CA SER A 193 1.06 -13.24 -7.43
C SER A 193 0.57 -13.29 -5.99
N LEU A 194 1.50 -13.25 -5.03
CA LEU A 194 1.21 -13.18 -3.60
C LEU A 194 1.12 -11.73 -3.10
N GLY A 195 1.42 -10.76 -3.97
CA GLY A 195 1.44 -9.33 -3.68
C GLY A 195 2.77 -8.86 -3.10
N ILE A 196 2.72 -7.73 -2.39
CA ILE A 196 3.93 -7.05 -1.92
C ILE A 196 4.32 -7.51 -0.52
N ILE A 197 5.55 -8.02 -0.40
CA ILE A 197 6.20 -8.25 0.89
C ILE A 197 6.95 -7.00 1.33
N ARG A 198 6.96 -6.74 2.65
CA ARG A 198 7.67 -5.61 3.24
C ARG A 198 8.32 -5.95 4.57
N CYS A 199 9.55 -5.48 4.76
CA CYS A 199 10.25 -5.55 6.04
C CYS A 199 9.75 -4.42 6.96
N ALA A 200 9.05 -4.78 8.04
CA ALA A 200 8.66 -3.84 9.07
C ALA A 200 9.54 -4.00 10.32
N LYS A 201 9.46 -3.04 11.25
CA LYS A 201 10.17 -3.12 12.55
C LYS A 201 9.85 -4.39 13.34
N SER A 202 8.70 -5.01 13.08
CA SER A 202 8.22 -6.22 13.75
C SER A 202 8.44 -7.50 12.93
N GLY A 203 9.26 -7.48 11.88
CA GLY A 203 9.41 -8.59 10.93
C GLY A 203 8.68 -8.37 9.59
N TRP A 204 8.68 -9.41 8.77
CA TRP A 204 8.12 -9.43 7.42
C TRP A 204 6.58 -9.46 7.43
N LYS A 205 5.97 -8.75 6.48
CA LYS A 205 4.50 -8.68 6.34
C LYS A 205 4.04 -8.71 4.90
N MET A 206 2.90 -9.34 4.69
CA MET A 206 2.11 -9.31 3.44
C MET A 206 0.63 -9.07 3.77
N ASP A 207 -0.11 -8.48 2.82
CA ASP A 207 -1.54 -8.19 3.04
C ASP A 207 -2.44 -9.39 2.69
N LEU A 208 -2.12 -10.11 1.61
CA LEU A 208 -2.92 -11.23 1.11
C LEU A 208 -2.57 -12.55 1.80
N VAL A 209 -1.28 -12.81 2.02
CA VAL A 209 -0.80 -14.01 2.70
C VAL A 209 -0.95 -13.85 4.21
N LYS A 210 -1.47 -14.87 4.89
CA LYS A 210 -1.63 -14.90 6.36
C LYS A 210 -0.69 -15.86 7.07
N ASP A 211 -0.06 -16.78 6.35
CA ASP A 211 0.88 -17.74 6.93
C ASP A 211 2.22 -17.07 7.22
N GLN A 212 2.47 -16.75 8.48
CA GLN A 212 3.68 -16.05 8.88
C GLN A 212 4.95 -16.86 8.61
N GLN A 213 4.91 -18.20 8.65
CA GLN A 213 6.09 -19.02 8.36
C GLN A 213 6.51 -18.89 6.90
N LEU A 214 5.54 -18.84 5.98
CA LEU A 214 5.79 -18.60 4.56
C LEU A 214 6.31 -17.18 4.33
N ILE A 215 5.68 -16.17 4.97
CA ILE A 215 6.09 -14.77 4.85
C ILE A 215 7.54 -14.57 5.31
N ASP A 216 7.91 -15.16 6.46
CA ASP A 216 9.27 -15.05 7.00
C ASP A 216 10.27 -15.80 6.13
N ALA A 217 9.93 -16.99 5.61
CA ALA A 217 10.78 -17.73 4.68
C ALA A 217 11.08 -16.93 3.41
N ILE A 218 10.04 -16.35 2.78
CA ILE A 218 10.20 -15.48 1.60
C ILE A 218 11.11 -14.29 1.93
N GLY A 219 10.84 -13.61 3.05
CA GLY A 219 11.61 -12.44 3.47
C GLY A 219 13.09 -12.76 3.71
N ASN A 220 13.40 -13.93 4.27
CA ASN A 220 14.77 -14.36 4.50
C ASN A 220 15.49 -14.68 3.18
N GLU A 221 14.87 -15.39 2.25
CA GLU A 221 15.43 -15.64 0.91
C GLU A 221 15.74 -14.34 0.16
N ILE A 222 14.84 -13.34 0.26
CA ILE A 222 15.07 -12.01 -0.32
C ILE A 222 16.29 -11.33 0.30
N MET A 223 16.49 -11.45 1.62
CA MET A 223 17.64 -10.83 2.27
C MET A 223 18.95 -11.52 1.92
N LEU A 224 18.96 -12.85 1.84
CA LEU A 224 20.14 -13.64 1.44
C LEU A 224 20.67 -13.24 0.07
N TRP A 225 19.79 -12.76 -0.83
CA TRP A 225 20.20 -12.24 -2.14
C TRP A 225 21.08 -10.98 -2.07
N PHE A 226 20.92 -10.17 -1.01
CA PHE A 226 21.65 -8.91 -0.85
C PHE A 226 22.86 -9.01 0.08
N GLU A 227 23.10 -10.19 0.66
CA GLU A 227 24.28 -10.52 1.49
C GLU A 227 25.46 -10.99 0.62
#